data_AF-A0A6G9XMY5-F1
#
_entry.id   AF-A0A6G9XMY5-F1
#
_cell.length_a   1.000
_cell.length_b   1.000
_cell.length_c   1.000
_cell.angle_alpha   90.00
_cell.angle_beta   90.00
_cell.angle_gamma   90.00
#
_symmetry.space_group_name_H-M   'P 1'
#
loop_
_entity.id
_entity.type
_entity.pdbx_description
1 polymer ?
#
loop_
_entity_poly.entity_id
_entity_poly.type
_entity_poly.pdbx_seq_one_letter_code
_entity_poly.pdbx_strand_id
1 'polypeptide(L)'
;MPLLRRLSTIMFGTVVIAGLSTGTGSATQYEEREVFSPDGTISRVVAPVQDQTPAPRSAVRADVVPIQQTGPSSQRFDLVFVGDGYTSAELGKYKDQATSRWNELTQVEPFKSYKNSFNVWAVNVVSQQSGVDNDPRGTYRNTALDMTFWCGGTERLLCVNENKALQYARLAPEVDQVVALANTTKYGGAGGRVATSSGGNTAAGQIVLHELGHTIGGLADEYDYPEDRYTGGEPREVNASVYTSAQMQQKRTKWYQYLGKPSPDGGVVGTYEGAVYHKRGVYRPTQNSLMRALGREFNLIGLDAMKAAIERKAPPNRP
;
A
#
# COMPACT_ATOMS: atom_id res chain seq x y z
N MET A 1 5.82 59.92 19.94
CA MET A 1 4.48 60.50 20.04
C MET A 1 3.46 59.39 20.29
N PRO A 2 3.02 59.12 21.52
CA PRO A 2 1.93 58.18 21.76
C PRO A 2 0.61 58.93 21.98
N LEU A 3 -0.46 58.48 21.34
CA LEU A 3 -1.82 58.96 21.57
C LEU A 3 -2.65 57.82 22.19
N LEU A 4 -3.19 58.12 23.37
CA LEU A 4 -4.22 57.36 24.07
C LEU A 4 -5.54 57.32 23.30
N ARG A 5 -6.34 56.27 23.51
CA ARG A 5 -7.78 56.30 23.87
C ARG A 5 -8.26 54.86 24.14
N ARG A 6 -8.50 54.48 25.40
CA ARG A 6 -9.74 54.58 26.23
C ARG A 6 -10.86 53.60 25.84
N LEU A 7 -11.23 52.84 26.87
CA LEU A 7 -12.35 51.90 27.01
C LEU A 7 -13.71 52.47 26.64
N SER A 8 -14.64 51.59 26.26
CA SER A 8 -15.98 51.54 26.85
C SER A 8 -16.59 50.14 26.71
N THR A 9 -16.97 49.59 27.86
CA THR A 9 -17.71 48.35 28.07
C THR A 9 -19.20 48.59 27.81
N ILE A 10 -19.87 47.71 27.06
CA ILE A 10 -21.32 47.53 27.16
C ILE A 10 -21.58 46.02 27.24
N MET A 11 -22.12 45.60 28.38
CA MET A 11 -22.60 44.25 28.64
C MET A 11 -24.11 44.24 28.37
N PHE A 12 -24.62 43.33 27.55
CA PHE A 12 -26.04 42.95 27.57
C PHE A 12 -26.22 41.49 27.11
N GLY A 13 -26.75 40.68 28.03
CA GLY A 13 -27.87 39.77 27.75
C GLY A 13 -27.59 38.48 27.01
N THR A 14 -27.33 37.42 27.78
CA THR A 14 -27.43 36.02 27.36
C THR A 14 -28.84 35.72 26.85
N VAL A 15 -28.97 35.27 25.60
CA VAL A 15 -30.15 34.53 25.13
C VAL A 15 -29.68 33.09 24.89
N VAL A 16 -30.08 32.20 25.80
CA VAL A 16 -29.96 30.75 25.64
C VAL A 16 -31.11 30.29 24.75
N ILE A 17 -30.85 30.00 23.48
CA ILE A 17 -31.73 29.16 22.67
C ILE A 17 -31.18 27.74 22.79
N ALA A 18 -31.89 26.93 23.57
CA ALA A 18 -31.71 25.49 23.60
C ALA A 18 -32.14 24.92 22.24
N GLY A 19 -31.17 24.68 21.38
CA GLY A 19 -31.31 23.86 20.17
C GLY A 19 -30.59 22.54 20.37
N LEU A 20 -31.32 21.54 20.88
CA LEU A 20 -30.91 20.14 20.82
C LEU A 20 -30.95 19.71 19.34
N SER A 21 -29.78 19.59 18.73
CA SER A 21 -29.57 18.72 17.58
C SER A 21 -28.11 18.28 17.53
N THR A 22 -27.73 17.34 18.39
CA THR A 22 -26.50 16.56 18.20
C THR A 22 -26.73 15.53 17.09
N GLY A 23 -26.85 16.02 15.86
CA GLY A 23 -26.60 15.19 14.68
C GLY A 23 -25.09 15.08 14.53
N THR A 24 -24.47 14.06 15.14
CA THR A 24 -23.09 13.69 14.81
C THR A 24 -23.08 13.02 13.45
N GLY A 25 -23.23 13.81 12.38
CA GLY A 25 -22.83 13.37 11.05
C GLY A 25 -21.31 13.27 11.07
N SER A 26 -20.76 12.06 11.14
CA SER A 26 -19.33 11.87 10.96
C SER A 26 -18.98 12.33 9.55
N ALA A 27 -18.21 13.39 9.41
CA ALA A 27 -17.79 13.88 8.10
C ALA A 27 -17.02 12.77 7.38
N THR A 28 -17.37 12.49 6.12
CA THR A 28 -16.63 11.54 5.28
C THR A 28 -15.16 11.93 5.25
N GLN A 29 -14.30 11.05 5.76
CA GLN A 29 -12.86 11.23 5.74
C GLN A 29 -12.32 10.92 4.34
N TYR A 30 -11.26 11.61 3.95
CA TYR A 30 -10.57 11.41 2.67
C TYR A 30 -9.08 11.19 2.92
N GLU A 31 -8.46 10.40 2.05
CA GLU A 31 -7.04 10.11 2.10
C GLU A 31 -6.45 10.01 0.68
N GLU A 32 -5.14 10.20 0.56
CA GLU A 32 -4.43 9.92 -0.69
C GLU A 32 -4.24 8.42 -0.85
N ARG A 33 -4.58 7.89 -2.03
CA ARG A 33 -4.37 6.50 -2.42
C ARG A 33 -3.62 6.41 -3.73
N GLU A 34 -2.66 5.51 -3.76
CA GLU A 34 -2.01 5.11 -5.00
C GLU A 34 -2.97 4.31 -5.87
N VAL A 35 -2.93 4.61 -7.15
CA VAL A 35 -3.73 3.97 -8.18
C VAL A 35 -2.85 3.63 -9.36
N PHE A 36 -3.00 2.40 -9.80
CA PHE A 36 -2.13 1.78 -10.80
C PHE A 36 -2.87 1.69 -12.12
N SER A 37 -2.32 2.26 -13.18
CA SER A 37 -2.88 2.21 -14.53
C SER A 37 -2.45 0.93 -15.25
N PRO A 38 -3.26 0.39 -16.17
CA PRO A 38 -2.89 -0.79 -16.95
C PRO A 38 -1.61 -0.63 -17.78
N ASP A 39 -1.24 0.61 -18.13
CA ASP A 39 0.02 0.94 -18.82
C ASP A 39 1.25 0.96 -17.88
N GLY A 40 1.03 0.69 -16.59
CA GLY A 40 2.03 0.67 -15.53
C GLY A 40 2.27 2.02 -14.84
N THR A 41 1.65 3.11 -15.31
CA THR A 41 1.77 4.42 -14.65
C THR A 41 1.10 4.40 -13.27
N ILE A 42 1.74 5.01 -12.28
CA ILE A 42 1.24 5.11 -10.91
C ILE A 42 0.89 6.58 -10.63
N SER A 43 -0.26 6.82 -10.02
CA SER A 43 -0.69 8.16 -9.60
C SER A 43 -1.41 8.11 -8.26
N ARG A 44 -1.49 9.25 -7.57
CA ARG A 44 -2.25 9.39 -6.33
C ARG A 44 -3.57 10.08 -6.62
N VAL A 45 -4.63 9.61 -5.99
CA VAL A 45 -5.95 10.27 -5.99
C VAL A 45 -6.45 10.40 -4.56
N VAL A 46 -7.18 11.47 -4.30
CA VAL A 46 -7.88 11.63 -3.03
C VAL A 46 -9.17 10.83 -3.10
N ALA A 47 -9.31 9.85 -2.21
CA ALA A 47 -10.45 8.94 -2.17
C ALA A 47 -11.11 8.95 -0.79
N PRO A 48 -12.44 8.70 -0.71
CA PRO A 48 -13.10 8.57 0.57
C PRO A 48 -12.59 7.30 1.28
N VAL A 49 -12.30 7.44 2.58
CA VAL A 49 -11.94 6.32 3.43
C VAL A 49 -13.17 5.42 3.58
N GLN A 50 -13.04 4.13 3.26
CA GLN A 50 -14.10 3.13 3.46
C GLN A 50 -14.12 2.64 4.91
N ASP A 51 -14.12 3.54 5.88
CA ASP A 51 -14.07 3.17 7.28
C ASP A 51 -15.48 3.03 7.86
N GLN A 52 -15.87 1.77 8.11
CA GLN A 52 -16.95 1.46 9.05
C GLN A 52 -16.34 0.96 10.35
N THR A 53 -17.00 1.21 11.47
CA THR A 53 -16.59 0.68 12.77
C THR A 53 -16.48 -0.85 12.69
N PRO A 54 -15.32 -1.44 12.97
CA PRO A 54 -15.17 -2.89 12.95
C PRO A 54 -16.09 -3.54 13.99
N ALA A 55 -16.57 -4.74 13.69
CA ALA A 55 -17.38 -5.50 14.63
C ALA A 55 -16.57 -5.79 15.92
N PRO A 56 -17.21 -6.13 17.06
CA PRO A 56 -16.48 -6.62 18.22
C PRO A 56 -15.58 -7.80 17.85
N ARG A 57 -14.36 -7.89 18.40
CA ARG A 57 -13.38 -8.95 18.05
C ARG A 57 -13.95 -10.37 18.22
N SER A 58 -14.86 -10.57 19.16
CA SER A 58 -15.57 -11.84 19.39
C SER A 58 -16.50 -12.27 18.25
N ALA A 59 -16.89 -11.34 17.37
CA ALA A 59 -17.82 -11.59 16.27
C ALA A 59 -17.14 -12.05 14.97
N VAL A 60 -15.82 -11.90 14.86
CA VAL A 60 -15.07 -12.28 13.65
C VAL A 60 -14.53 -13.70 13.79
N ARG A 61 -15.03 -14.59 12.93
CA ARG A 61 -14.65 -16.00 12.84
C ARG A 61 -14.37 -16.33 11.38
N ALA A 62 -13.18 -16.83 11.10
CA ALA A 62 -12.77 -17.33 9.81
C ALA A 62 -11.68 -18.38 10.00
N ASP A 63 -11.63 -19.36 9.10
CA ASP A 63 -10.52 -20.30 9.06
C ASP A 63 -9.29 -19.61 8.47
N VAL A 64 -8.13 -19.87 9.08
CA VAL A 64 -6.83 -19.42 8.56
C VAL A 64 -6.13 -20.63 7.97
N VAL A 65 -5.83 -20.56 6.68
CA VAL A 65 -5.23 -21.64 5.91
C VAL A 65 -3.82 -21.22 5.48
N PRO A 66 -2.77 -22.01 5.76
CA PRO A 66 -1.46 -21.75 5.21
C PRO A 66 -1.46 -22.00 3.70
N ILE A 67 -1.01 -21.01 2.93
CA ILE A 67 -0.52 -21.20 1.55
C ILE A 67 0.93 -21.67 1.61
N GLN A 68 1.71 -21.12 2.53
CA GLN A 68 3.09 -21.50 2.78
C GLN A 68 3.44 -21.25 4.24
N GLN A 69 4.07 -22.21 4.92
CA GLN A 69 4.63 -22.02 6.25
C GLN A 69 6.05 -22.59 6.28
N THR A 70 7.03 -21.73 6.52
CA THR A 70 8.47 -22.07 6.40
C THR A 70 9.23 -21.91 7.72
N GLY A 71 8.54 -21.49 8.78
CA GLY A 71 9.10 -21.32 10.11
C GLY A 71 8.15 -20.59 11.06
N PRO A 72 8.59 -20.29 12.30
CA PRO A 72 7.82 -19.48 13.24
C PRO A 72 7.72 -18.03 12.73
N SER A 73 6.57 -17.38 12.93
CA SER A 73 6.30 -16.01 12.46
C SER A 73 7.28 -14.96 13.00
N SER A 74 7.76 -15.13 14.23
CA SER A 74 8.85 -14.31 14.79
C SER A 74 10.16 -14.29 13.97
N GLN A 75 10.33 -15.21 13.02
CA GLN A 75 11.49 -15.34 12.14
C GLN A 75 11.11 -15.38 10.66
N ARG A 76 9.87 -15.02 10.30
CA ARG A 76 9.39 -15.01 8.90
C ARG A 76 8.60 -13.73 8.64
N PHE A 77 8.53 -13.33 7.38
CA PHE A 77 7.57 -12.32 6.97
C PHE A 77 6.21 -12.98 6.75
N ASP A 78 5.19 -12.57 7.50
CA ASP A 78 3.82 -13.07 7.44
C ASP A 78 2.99 -12.18 6.50
N LEU A 79 2.81 -12.67 5.27
CA LEU A 79 1.92 -12.09 4.26
C LEU A 79 0.52 -12.69 4.40
N VAL A 80 -0.46 -11.86 4.72
CA VAL A 80 -1.83 -12.31 4.98
C VAL A 80 -2.76 -11.84 3.87
N PHE A 81 -3.31 -12.78 3.13
CA PHE A 81 -4.41 -12.54 2.21
C PHE A 81 -5.74 -12.58 2.97
N VAL A 82 -6.63 -11.63 2.66
CA VAL A 82 -8.05 -11.65 3.05
C VAL A 82 -8.89 -11.52 1.79
N GLY A 83 -9.91 -12.37 1.62
CA GLY A 83 -10.78 -12.33 0.44
C GLY A 83 -12.01 -11.44 0.65
N ASP A 84 -12.51 -10.81 -0.40
CA ASP A 84 -13.86 -10.22 -0.41
C ASP A 84 -14.63 -10.53 -1.68
N GLY A 85 -15.95 -10.63 -1.53
CA GLY A 85 -16.85 -11.06 -2.60
C GLY A 85 -16.79 -12.56 -2.88
N TYR A 86 -16.21 -13.38 -2.00
CA TYR A 86 -16.22 -14.84 -2.13
C TYR A 86 -17.26 -15.43 -1.17
N THR A 87 -18.26 -16.10 -1.72
CA THR A 87 -19.21 -16.86 -0.91
C THR A 87 -18.56 -18.12 -0.34
N SER A 88 -19.24 -18.81 0.59
CA SER A 88 -18.74 -20.07 1.17
C SER A 88 -18.41 -21.13 0.09
N ALA A 89 -19.19 -21.17 -0.99
CA ALA A 89 -18.98 -22.07 -2.13
C ALA A 89 -17.77 -21.67 -2.99
N GLU A 90 -17.28 -20.43 -2.88
CA GLU A 90 -16.18 -19.88 -3.66
C GLU A 90 -14.85 -19.82 -2.88
N LEU A 91 -14.81 -20.30 -1.64
CA LEU A 91 -13.55 -20.31 -0.85
C LEU A 91 -12.43 -21.14 -1.51
N GLY A 92 -12.78 -22.16 -2.30
CA GLY A 92 -11.81 -22.86 -3.16
C GLY A 92 -11.17 -21.94 -4.20
N LYS A 93 -12.00 -21.15 -4.91
CA LYS A 93 -11.57 -20.15 -5.88
C LYS A 93 -10.70 -19.08 -5.21
N TYR A 94 -11.09 -18.59 -4.03
CA TYR A 94 -10.29 -17.64 -3.26
C TYR A 94 -8.90 -18.19 -2.95
N LYS A 95 -8.82 -19.42 -2.43
CA LYS A 95 -7.55 -20.09 -2.11
C LYS A 95 -6.66 -20.22 -3.36
N ASP A 96 -7.24 -20.61 -4.49
CA ASP A 96 -6.50 -20.74 -5.75
C ASP A 96 -5.95 -19.39 -6.22
N GLN A 97 -6.74 -18.32 -6.12
CA GLN A 97 -6.31 -16.97 -6.50
C GLN A 97 -5.24 -16.40 -5.57
N ALA A 98 -5.36 -16.61 -4.26
CA ALA A 98 -4.33 -16.23 -3.29
C ALA A 98 -3.03 -17.02 -3.52
N THR A 99 -3.12 -18.30 -3.84
CA THR A 99 -1.98 -19.15 -4.19
C THR A 99 -1.33 -18.71 -5.50
N SER A 100 -2.12 -18.42 -6.54
CA SER A 100 -1.63 -17.87 -7.81
C SER A 100 -0.88 -16.57 -7.58
N ARG A 101 -1.45 -15.67 -6.76
CA ARG A 101 -0.79 -14.41 -6.42
C ARG A 101 0.56 -14.64 -5.76
N TRP A 102 0.65 -15.52 -4.76
CA TRP A 102 1.94 -15.85 -4.15
C TRP A 102 2.94 -16.44 -5.16
N ASN A 103 2.48 -17.30 -6.07
CA ASN A 103 3.33 -17.85 -7.11
C ASN A 103 3.85 -16.79 -8.09
N GLU A 104 3.04 -15.79 -8.43
CA GLU A 104 3.44 -14.63 -9.23
C GLU A 104 4.51 -13.79 -8.50
N LEU A 105 4.28 -13.47 -7.23
CA LEU A 105 5.24 -12.69 -6.42
C LEU A 105 6.61 -13.38 -6.36
N THR A 106 6.62 -14.70 -6.16
CA THR A 106 7.85 -15.50 -6.04
C THR A 106 8.57 -15.75 -7.38
N GLN A 107 8.11 -15.16 -8.49
CA GLN A 107 8.91 -15.09 -9.73
C GLN A 107 9.85 -13.88 -9.78
N VAL A 108 9.68 -12.90 -8.87
CA VAL A 108 10.41 -11.63 -8.88
C VAL A 108 11.37 -11.56 -7.70
N GLU A 109 12.56 -11.00 -7.91
CA GLU A 109 13.51 -10.75 -6.82
C GLU A 109 13.04 -9.57 -5.93
N PRO A 110 13.22 -9.63 -4.60
CA PRO A 110 13.93 -10.67 -3.85
C PRO A 110 13.07 -11.88 -3.45
N PHE A 111 11.75 -11.83 -3.67
CA PHE A 111 10.82 -12.88 -3.22
C PHE A 111 11.18 -14.27 -3.77
N LYS A 112 11.69 -14.33 -5.00
CA LYS A 112 12.17 -15.56 -5.63
C LYS A 112 13.28 -16.23 -4.82
N SER A 113 14.38 -15.52 -4.56
CA SER A 113 15.50 -16.07 -3.79
C SER A 113 15.18 -16.24 -2.31
N TYR A 114 14.30 -15.40 -1.77
CA TYR A 114 13.94 -15.39 -0.35
C TYR A 114 12.61 -16.09 -0.04
N LYS A 115 12.08 -16.93 -0.93
CA LYS A 115 10.77 -17.58 -0.78
C LYS A 115 10.60 -18.25 0.59
N ASN A 116 11.66 -18.88 1.12
CA ASN A 116 11.66 -19.57 2.42
C ASN A 116 11.72 -18.65 3.65
N SER A 117 11.76 -17.33 3.45
CA SER A 117 11.72 -16.31 4.50
C SER A 117 10.30 -15.84 4.80
N PHE A 118 9.30 -16.37 4.09
CA PHE A 118 7.90 -15.96 4.21
C PHE A 118 7.01 -17.08 4.74
N ASN A 119 6.09 -16.69 5.61
CA ASN A 119 4.83 -17.39 5.86
C ASN A 119 3.73 -16.67 5.07
N VAL A 120 2.83 -17.43 4.46
CA VAL A 120 1.75 -16.90 3.63
C VAL A 120 0.45 -17.54 4.06
N TRP A 121 -0.49 -16.70 4.47
CA TRP A 121 -1.76 -17.12 5.05
C TRP A 121 -2.91 -16.63 4.20
N ALA A 122 -3.93 -17.47 4.03
CA ALA A 122 -5.23 -17.08 3.50
C ALA A 122 -6.25 -17.13 4.63
N VAL A 123 -6.96 -16.01 4.87
CA VAL A 123 -8.07 -15.96 5.81
C VAL A 123 -9.38 -16.09 5.04
N ASN A 124 -10.13 -17.16 5.31
CA ASN A 124 -11.38 -17.49 4.63
C ASN A 124 -12.53 -16.60 5.12
N VAL A 125 -12.52 -15.34 4.68
CA VAL A 125 -13.60 -14.40 4.90
C VAL A 125 -14.77 -14.75 3.97
N VAL A 126 -15.95 -14.98 4.54
CA VAL A 126 -17.16 -15.35 3.77
C VAL A 126 -18.02 -14.12 3.52
N SER A 127 -18.21 -13.77 2.25
CA SER A 127 -19.15 -12.74 1.80
C SER A 127 -20.54 -13.32 1.54
N GLN A 128 -21.59 -12.53 1.72
CA GLN A 128 -22.98 -12.96 1.46
C GLN A 128 -23.30 -13.03 -0.03
N GLN A 129 -22.61 -12.22 -0.85
CA GLN A 129 -22.78 -12.19 -2.29
C GLN A 129 -21.44 -12.34 -3.00
N SER A 130 -21.47 -12.98 -4.17
CA SER A 130 -20.33 -13.09 -5.07
C SER A 130 -20.09 -11.77 -5.81
N GLY A 131 -18.82 -11.43 -5.99
CA GLY A 131 -18.37 -10.19 -6.63
C GLY A 131 -18.22 -9.02 -5.65
N VAL A 132 -17.84 -7.85 -6.17
CA VAL A 132 -17.62 -6.62 -5.41
C VAL A 132 -18.46 -5.48 -5.98
N ASP A 133 -18.52 -4.36 -5.26
CA ASP A 133 -19.30 -3.19 -5.69
C ASP A 133 -18.71 -2.56 -6.95
N ASN A 134 -19.61 -2.04 -7.77
CA ASN A 134 -19.33 -1.34 -9.02
C ASN A 134 -18.55 -2.16 -10.07
N ASP A 135 -18.80 -3.47 -10.10
CA ASP A 135 -18.38 -4.38 -11.15
C ASP A 135 -19.54 -5.26 -11.67
N PRO A 136 -20.30 -4.80 -12.69
CA PRO A 136 -20.16 -3.53 -13.42
C PRO A 136 -20.64 -2.30 -12.62
N ARG A 137 -20.30 -1.09 -13.09
CA ARG A 137 -20.63 0.17 -12.41
C ARG A 137 -22.14 0.28 -12.11
N GLY A 138 -22.48 0.70 -10.89
CA GLY A 138 -23.87 0.80 -10.42
C GLY A 138 -24.42 -0.48 -9.78
N THR A 139 -23.61 -1.53 -9.66
CA THR A 139 -23.96 -2.71 -8.86
C THR A 139 -23.46 -2.58 -7.43
N TYR A 140 -24.25 -3.10 -6.48
CA TYR A 140 -23.91 -3.13 -5.06
C TYR A 140 -24.13 -4.55 -4.54
N ARG A 141 -23.19 -5.03 -3.75
CA ARG A 141 -23.02 -6.39 -3.26
C ARG A 141 -22.80 -6.34 -1.75
N ASN A 142 -23.57 -7.11 -1.01
CA ASN A 142 -23.36 -7.33 0.40
C ASN A 142 -22.14 -8.25 0.60
N THR A 143 -20.99 -7.61 0.79
CA THR A 143 -19.69 -8.26 0.92
C THR A 143 -19.15 -8.08 2.34
N ALA A 144 -18.11 -8.84 2.69
CA ALA A 144 -17.64 -8.91 4.06
C ALA A 144 -16.70 -7.75 4.40
N LEU A 145 -15.93 -7.27 3.41
CA LEU A 145 -14.93 -6.21 3.56
C LEU A 145 -15.31 -4.92 2.81
N ASP A 146 -16.52 -4.84 2.26
CA ASP A 146 -17.05 -3.69 1.50
C ASP A 146 -16.13 -3.23 0.36
N MET A 147 -15.51 -4.16 -0.37
CA MET A 147 -14.66 -3.77 -1.50
C MET A 147 -15.48 -3.13 -2.62
N THR A 148 -15.00 -2.00 -3.14
CA THR A 148 -15.67 -1.26 -4.21
C THR A 148 -14.67 -0.66 -5.20
N PHE A 149 -15.00 -0.76 -6.49
CA PHE A 149 -14.34 0.05 -7.53
C PHE A 149 -14.84 1.49 -7.52
N TRP A 150 -14.23 2.33 -8.36
CA TRP A 150 -14.65 3.73 -8.62
C TRP A 150 -14.48 4.69 -7.45
N CYS A 151 -13.66 4.38 -6.43
CA CYS A 151 -13.39 5.37 -5.39
C CYS A 151 -12.73 6.61 -5.97
N GLY A 152 -13.08 7.78 -5.43
CA GLY A 152 -12.57 9.05 -5.95
C GLY A 152 -12.89 9.28 -7.45
N GLY A 153 -13.92 8.60 -7.98
CA GLY A 153 -14.30 8.66 -9.40
C GLY A 153 -13.38 7.87 -10.34
N THR A 154 -12.39 7.15 -9.81
CA THR A 154 -11.37 6.46 -10.59
C THR A 154 -11.72 4.99 -10.78
N GLU A 155 -12.03 4.57 -12.01
CA GLU A 155 -12.57 3.22 -12.31
C GLU A 155 -11.82 2.06 -11.65
N ARG A 156 -10.50 2.03 -11.80
CA ARG A 156 -9.63 0.94 -11.36
C ARG A 156 -9.23 1.03 -9.88
N LEU A 157 -9.57 2.12 -9.20
CA LEU A 157 -9.28 2.26 -7.79
C LEU A 157 -10.26 1.39 -7.01
N LEU A 158 -9.71 0.33 -6.43
CA LEU A 158 -10.42 -0.67 -5.66
C LEU A 158 -10.16 -0.43 -4.17
N CYS A 159 -11.13 0.15 -3.46
CA CYS A 159 -11.00 0.34 -2.02
C CYS A 159 -11.48 -0.88 -1.26
N VAL A 160 -11.10 -0.94 0.01
CA VAL A 160 -11.56 -1.93 0.99
C VAL A 160 -11.81 -1.21 2.30
N ASN A 161 -12.72 -1.74 3.10
CA ASN A 161 -12.80 -1.38 4.51
C ASN A 161 -11.60 -1.93 5.27
N GLU A 162 -10.58 -1.09 5.47
CA GLU A 162 -9.32 -1.51 6.07
C GLU A 162 -9.50 -2.03 7.49
N ASN A 163 -10.42 -1.45 8.27
CA ASN A 163 -10.68 -1.90 9.63
C ASN A 163 -11.19 -3.34 9.66
N LYS A 164 -12.14 -3.69 8.78
CA LYS A 164 -12.62 -5.06 8.63
C LYS A 164 -11.51 -5.99 8.12
N ALA A 165 -10.77 -5.58 7.09
CA ALA A 165 -9.66 -6.36 6.53
C ALA A 165 -8.59 -6.69 7.58
N LEU A 166 -8.14 -5.68 8.34
CA LEU A 166 -7.17 -5.84 9.44
C LEU A 166 -7.73 -6.67 10.58
N GLN A 167 -9.03 -6.57 10.86
CA GLN A 167 -9.68 -7.39 11.88
C GLN A 167 -9.64 -8.88 11.53
N TYR A 168 -9.94 -9.25 10.28
CA TYR A 168 -9.82 -10.63 9.82
C TYR A 168 -8.36 -11.09 9.74
N ALA A 169 -7.46 -10.23 9.23
CA ALA A 169 -6.04 -10.58 9.10
C ALA A 169 -5.40 -10.95 10.44
N ARG A 170 -5.81 -10.30 11.54
CA ARG A 170 -5.34 -10.58 12.92
C ARG A 170 -5.73 -11.96 13.47
N LEU A 171 -6.46 -12.78 12.71
CA LEU A 171 -6.65 -14.19 13.02
C LEU A 171 -5.42 -15.04 12.64
N ALA A 172 -4.57 -14.56 11.72
CA ALA A 172 -3.31 -15.20 11.41
C ALA A 172 -2.31 -15.11 12.58
N PRO A 173 -1.29 -15.99 12.64
CA PRO A 173 -0.32 -16.00 13.75
C PRO A 173 0.38 -14.65 13.98
N GLU A 174 0.87 -14.01 12.91
CA GLU A 174 1.32 -12.62 12.88
C GLU A 174 0.89 -11.97 11.55
N VAL A 175 1.09 -10.65 11.42
CA VAL A 175 0.72 -9.87 10.24
C VAL A 175 1.78 -8.80 9.98
N ASP A 176 2.58 -8.96 8.93
CA ASP A 176 3.47 -7.89 8.45
C ASP A 176 2.85 -7.08 7.31
N GLN A 177 2.14 -7.76 6.40
CA GLN A 177 1.42 -7.13 5.30
C GLN A 177 0.07 -7.80 5.11
N VAL A 178 -0.97 -6.98 4.86
CA VAL A 178 -2.29 -7.46 4.45
C VAL A 178 -2.52 -7.16 2.97
N VAL A 179 -3.00 -8.16 2.23
CA VAL A 179 -3.46 -8.01 0.85
C VAL A 179 -4.93 -8.44 0.77
N ALA A 180 -5.81 -7.51 0.45
CA ALA A 180 -7.22 -7.79 0.19
C ALA A 180 -7.41 -8.18 -1.28
N LEU A 181 -7.92 -9.39 -1.52
CA LEU A 181 -8.24 -9.88 -2.86
C LEU A 181 -9.74 -9.77 -3.12
N ALA A 182 -10.11 -9.08 -4.20
CA ALA A 182 -11.50 -9.00 -4.66
C ALA A 182 -11.84 -10.16 -5.60
N ASN A 183 -13.02 -10.77 -5.44
CA ASN A 183 -13.57 -11.76 -6.36
C ASN A 183 -14.03 -11.12 -7.69
N THR A 184 -13.08 -10.74 -8.53
CA THR A 184 -13.32 -10.10 -9.82
C THR A 184 -12.18 -10.38 -10.80
N THR A 185 -12.47 -10.36 -12.10
CA THR A 185 -11.49 -10.37 -13.19
C THR A 185 -11.16 -8.96 -13.70
N LYS A 186 -11.93 -7.94 -13.32
CA LYS A 186 -11.68 -6.53 -13.68
C LYS A 186 -10.34 -6.09 -13.13
N TYR A 187 -9.54 -5.38 -13.92
CA TYR A 187 -8.26 -4.85 -13.44
C TYR A 187 -8.48 -3.75 -12.40
N GLY A 188 -7.76 -3.85 -11.28
CA GLY A 188 -7.59 -2.76 -10.33
C GLY A 188 -7.01 -3.21 -9.01
N GLY A 189 -6.82 -2.23 -8.15
CA GLY A 189 -6.09 -2.33 -6.90
C GLY A 189 -5.67 -0.95 -6.42
N ALA A 190 -5.11 -0.92 -5.23
CA ALA A 190 -4.72 0.29 -4.54
C ALA A 190 -3.61 0.00 -3.54
N GLY A 191 -2.81 1.02 -3.28
CA GLY A 191 -1.78 0.98 -2.28
C GLY A 191 -2.21 1.45 -0.90
N GLY A 192 -1.30 1.30 0.04
CA GLY A 192 -1.43 1.74 1.43
C GLY A 192 -1.48 0.62 2.45
N ARG A 193 -2.02 0.90 3.64
CA ARG A 193 -1.92 0.01 4.81
C ARG A 193 -2.51 -1.39 4.56
N VAL A 194 -3.59 -1.46 3.80
CA VAL A 194 -4.06 -2.70 3.17
C VAL A 194 -3.94 -2.54 1.67
N ALA A 195 -3.04 -3.30 1.06
CA ALA A 195 -2.93 -3.38 -0.38
C ALA A 195 -4.18 -4.10 -0.93
N THR A 196 -4.80 -3.57 -1.97
CA THR A 196 -5.93 -4.23 -2.63
C THR A 196 -5.55 -4.72 -4.02
N SER A 197 -6.15 -5.81 -4.45
CA SER A 197 -5.94 -6.32 -5.79
C SER A 197 -7.08 -7.21 -6.27
N SER A 198 -7.37 -7.17 -7.56
CA SER A 198 -8.30 -8.10 -8.19
C SER A 198 -7.73 -9.53 -8.20
N GLY A 199 -8.42 -10.47 -7.56
CA GLY A 199 -7.97 -11.85 -7.42
C GLY A 199 -7.97 -12.64 -8.73
N GLY A 200 -8.86 -12.31 -9.67
CA GLY A 200 -8.94 -12.95 -10.99
C GLY A 200 -8.18 -12.24 -12.10
N ASN A 201 -7.30 -11.28 -11.77
CA ASN A 201 -6.54 -10.52 -12.74
C ASN A 201 -5.03 -10.57 -12.45
N THR A 202 -4.27 -11.23 -13.32
CA THR A 202 -2.83 -11.43 -13.13
C THR A 202 -2.03 -10.13 -13.25
N ALA A 203 -2.47 -9.17 -14.08
CA ALA A 203 -1.80 -7.87 -14.20
C ALA A 203 -1.89 -7.05 -12.90
N ALA A 204 -2.89 -7.31 -12.05
CA ALA A 204 -3.02 -6.68 -10.75
C ALA A 204 -2.01 -7.21 -9.71
N GLY A 205 -1.27 -8.29 -10.02
CA GLY A 205 -0.20 -8.82 -9.15
C GLY A 205 0.99 -7.90 -8.99
N GLN A 206 1.28 -7.09 -10.01
CA GLN A 206 2.36 -6.10 -9.97
C GLN A 206 2.11 -4.99 -8.93
N ILE A 207 0.83 -4.70 -8.62
CA ILE A 207 0.46 -3.76 -7.56
C ILE A 207 1.01 -4.25 -6.21
N VAL A 208 0.77 -5.52 -5.89
CA VAL A 208 1.23 -6.10 -4.61
C VAL A 208 2.75 -6.11 -4.49
N LEU A 209 3.49 -6.32 -5.59
CA LEU A 209 4.95 -6.21 -5.58
C LEU A 209 5.40 -4.80 -5.20
N HIS A 210 4.78 -3.77 -5.77
CA HIS A 210 5.08 -2.37 -5.46
C HIS A 210 4.85 -2.06 -3.97
N GLU A 211 3.67 -2.42 -3.45
CA GLU A 211 3.32 -2.20 -2.03
C GLU A 211 4.27 -2.89 -1.05
N LEU A 212 4.72 -4.11 -1.39
CA LEU A 212 5.70 -4.81 -0.57
C LEU A 212 7.06 -4.11 -0.57
N GLY A 213 7.38 -3.29 -1.58
CA GLY A 213 8.53 -2.39 -1.57
C GLY A 213 8.48 -1.40 -0.41
N HIS A 214 7.31 -0.79 -0.15
CA HIS A 214 7.12 0.10 1.00
C HIS A 214 7.22 -0.66 2.32
N THR A 215 6.47 -1.75 2.48
CA THR A 215 6.36 -2.44 3.77
C THR A 215 7.64 -3.15 4.18
N ILE A 216 8.31 -3.81 3.23
CA ILE A 216 9.54 -4.56 3.52
C ILE A 216 10.75 -3.65 3.44
N GLY A 217 10.91 -2.94 2.33
CA GLY A 217 12.11 -2.16 2.04
C GLY A 217 12.12 -0.76 2.67
N GLY A 218 10.98 -0.24 3.11
CA GLY A 218 10.85 1.16 3.51
C GLY A 218 11.17 2.10 2.35
N LEU A 219 10.81 1.70 1.13
CA LEU A 219 11.11 2.44 -0.09
C LEU A 219 10.13 3.60 -0.26
N ALA A 220 10.61 4.70 -0.84
CA ALA A 220 9.79 5.78 -1.34
C ALA A 220 9.25 5.46 -2.73
N ASP A 221 8.19 6.16 -3.10
CA ASP A 221 7.79 6.30 -4.49
C ASP A 221 8.82 7.07 -5.31
N GLU A 222 9.05 6.59 -6.52
CA GLU A 222 10.01 7.16 -7.47
C GLU A 222 9.31 7.89 -8.64
N TYR A 223 7.97 7.90 -8.67
CA TYR A 223 7.20 8.70 -9.62
C TYR A 223 7.03 10.14 -9.15
N ASP A 224 6.81 11.03 -10.12
CA ASP A 224 6.81 12.48 -9.96
C ASP A 224 5.58 13.13 -10.59
N TYR A 225 5.23 14.33 -10.12
CA TYR A 225 4.19 15.17 -10.71
C TYR A 225 4.76 16.46 -11.31
N PRO A 226 4.18 16.92 -12.43
CA PRO A 226 4.65 18.11 -13.12
C PRO A 226 4.57 19.38 -12.25
N GLU A 227 5.42 20.35 -12.57
CA GLU A 227 5.47 21.68 -11.96
C GLU A 227 5.82 21.78 -10.47
N ASP A 228 6.22 20.67 -9.84
CA ASP A 228 6.56 20.65 -8.41
C ASP A 228 8.09 20.66 -8.15
N ARG A 229 8.52 21.25 -7.03
CA ARG A 229 9.91 21.22 -6.52
C ARG A 229 9.91 20.84 -5.05
N TYR A 230 10.62 19.76 -4.72
CA TYR A 230 10.86 19.36 -3.34
C TYR A 230 11.73 20.39 -2.62
N THR A 231 11.26 20.85 -1.45
CA THR A 231 11.96 21.81 -0.59
C THR A 231 12.29 21.25 0.80
N GLY A 232 11.99 19.98 1.03
CA GLY A 232 12.28 19.28 2.29
C GLY A 232 13.76 18.95 2.48
N GLY A 233 14.08 18.38 3.64
CA GLY A 233 15.42 17.85 3.94
C GLY A 233 15.69 16.52 3.24
N GLU A 234 16.84 15.91 3.51
CA GLU A 234 17.17 14.59 2.95
C GLU A 234 16.09 13.54 3.33
N PRO A 235 15.42 12.89 2.35
CA PRO A 235 14.43 11.85 2.60
C PRO A 235 15.00 10.73 3.47
N ARG A 236 14.15 10.06 4.25
CA ARG A 236 14.59 8.93 5.09
C ARG A 236 14.82 7.69 4.24
N GLU A 237 13.96 7.49 3.25
CA GLU A 237 13.89 6.35 2.35
C GLU A 237 15.16 6.24 1.52
N VAL A 238 15.69 5.03 1.40
CA VAL A 238 17.03 4.79 0.85
C VAL A 238 17.12 5.04 -0.65
N ASN A 239 16.00 4.98 -1.36
CA ASN A 239 15.88 5.17 -2.82
C ASN A 239 15.48 6.60 -3.22
N ALA A 240 15.53 7.57 -2.30
CA ALA A 240 15.34 8.99 -2.59
C ALA A 240 16.40 9.86 -1.89
N SER A 241 16.80 10.96 -2.53
CA SER A 241 17.80 11.90 -1.98
C SER A 241 17.69 13.29 -2.60
N VAL A 242 18.05 14.35 -1.86
CA VAL A 242 18.24 15.70 -2.42
C VAL A 242 19.65 15.93 -2.95
N TYR A 243 20.56 14.97 -2.82
CA TYR A 243 21.95 15.09 -3.24
C TYR A 243 22.18 14.66 -4.68
N THR A 244 23.01 15.42 -5.39
CA THR A 244 23.55 15.02 -6.69
C THR A 244 24.59 13.91 -6.54
N SER A 245 24.94 13.24 -7.64
CA SER A 245 25.96 12.19 -7.65
C SER A 245 27.29 12.66 -7.03
N ALA A 246 27.75 13.88 -7.33
CA ALA A 246 28.98 14.44 -6.76
C ALA A 246 28.88 14.68 -5.25
N GLN A 247 27.73 15.18 -4.78
CA GLN A 247 27.48 15.40 -3.36
C GLN A 247 27.40 14.07 -2.59
N MET A 248 26.76 13.04 -3.17
CA MET A 248 26.72 11.70 -2.58
C MET A 248 28.12 11.09 -2.46
N GLN A 249 28.96 11.21 -3.48
CA GLN A 249 30.35 10.74 -3.45
C GLN A 249 31.16 11.44 -2.35
N GLN A 250 31.06 12.76 -2.26
CA GLN A 250 31.76 13.55 -1.25
C GLN A 250 31.30 13.22 0.18
N LYS A 251 29.98 13.09 0.39
CA LYS A 251 29.39 12.82 1.71
C LYS A 251 29.40 11.34 2.09
N ARG A 252 29.67 10.44 1.13
CA ARG A 252 29.58 8.99 1.28
C ARG A 252 28.23 8.55 1.86
N THR A 253 27.14 9.03 1.26
CA THR A 253 25.77 8.78 1.71
C THR A 253 24.90 8.16 0.62
N LYS A 254 23.73 7.62 1.02
CA LYS A 254 22.74 6.99 0.13
C LYS A 254 23.40 5.91 -0.73
N TRP A 255 23.29 6.00 -2.05
CA TRP A 255 23.78 4.99 -2.98
C TRP A 255 25.12 5.36 -3.63
N TYR A 256 25.97 6.15 -2.96
CA TYR A 256 27.26 6.58 -3.49
C TYR A 256 28.14 5.42 -3.99
N GLN A 257 28.07 4.25 -3.33
CA GLN A 257 28.83 3.05 -3.71
C GLN A 257 28.31 2.35 -4.96
N TYR A 258 27.11 2.71 -5.41
CA TYR A 258 26.43 2.10 -6.54
C TYR A 258 26.46 2.97 -7.80
N LEU A 259 26.83 4.24 -7.70
CA LEU A 259 26.90 5.15 -8.85
C LEU A 259 27.71 4.56 -10.01
N GLY A 260 27.13 4.56 -11.20
CA GLY A 260 27.69 4.00 -12.44
C GLY A 260 27.52 2.49 -12.62
N LYS A 261 26.96 1.77 -11.64
CA LYS A 261 26.72 0.32 -11.76
C LYS A 261 25.44 0.03 -12.55
N PRO A 262 25.39 -1.08 -13.31
CA PRO A 262 24.13 -1.56 -13.88
C PRO A 262 23.17 -1.97 -12.77
N SER A 263 21.87 -1.91 -13.07
CA SER A 263 20.78 -2.17 -12.14
C SER A 263 19.80 -3.19 -12.73
N PRO A 264 19.15 -4.05 -11.90
CA PRO A 264 18.24 -5.10 -12.39
C PRO A 264 17.07 -4.58 -13.25
N ASP A 265 16.57 -3.37 -12.98
CA ASP A 265 15.55 -2.69 -13.80
C ASP A 265 16.00 -2.36 -15.24
N GLY A 266 17.25 -2.65 -15.59
CA GLY A 266 17.87 -2.38 -16.89
C GLY A 266 18.53 -1.01 -16.98
N GLY A 267 18.46 -0.21 -15.91
CA GLY A 267 19.08 1.10 -15.81
C GLY A 267 20.55 1.07 -15.36
N VAL A 268 21.15 2.25 -15.32
CA VAL A 268 22.44 2.51 -14.66
C VAL A 268 22.18 3.39 -13.45
N VAL A 269 22.80 3.07 -12.32
CA VAL A 269 22.61 3.84 -11.09
C VAL A 269 23.26 5.23 -11.25
N GLY A 270 22.47 6.27 -11.00
CA GLY A 270 22.86 7.68 -11.04
C GLY A 270 22.00 8.50 -10.09
N THR A 271 21.82 9.79 -10.38
CA THR A 271 20.88 10.66 -9.67
C THR A 271 19.92 11.27 -10.69
N TYR A 272 18.77 10.63 -10.88
CA TYR A 272 17.75 11.05 -11.85
C TYR A 272 16.72 11.92 -11.15
N GLU A 273 16.55 13.15 -11.63
CA GLU A 273 15.63 14.10 -10.98
C GLU A 273 14.18 13.63 -11.13
N GLY A 274 13.39 13.77 -10.06
CA GLY A 274 12.03 13.27 -9.96
C GLY A 274 11.91 12.08 -9.02
N ALA A 275 11.27 12.25 -7.87
CA ALA A 275 10.95 11.21 -6.89
C ALA A 275 10.00 11.79 -5.84
N VAL A 276 9.46 10.95 -4.95
CA VAL A 276 8.59 11.39 -3.83
C VAL A 276 7.59 12.45 -4.26
N TYR A 277 6.96 12.24 -5.42
CA TYR A 277 5.90 13.10 -5.97
C TYR A 277 6.35 14.46 -6.53
N HIS A 278 7.63 14.82 -6.46
CA HIS A 278 8.16 16.08 -6.97
C HIS A 278 9.06 15.85 -8.18
N LYS A 279 8.83 16.61 -9.26
CA LYS A 279 9.64 16.54 -10.50
C LYS A 279 11.04 17.13 -10.36
N ARG A 280 11.25 18.03 -9.39
CA ARG A 280 12.51 18.77 -9.20
C ARG A 280 13.00 18.72 -7.76
N GLY A 281 14.31 18.85 -7.56
CA GLY A 281 14.94 19.01 -6.24
C GLY A 281 15.11 17.73 -5.42
N VAL A 282 14.73 16.58 -5.98
CA VAL A 282 14.90 15.26 -5.37
C VAL A 282 15.17 14.23 -6.47
N TYR A 283 15.94 13.21 -6.14
CA TYR A 283 16.50 12.25 -7.07
C TYR A 283 16.15 10.82 -6.69
N ARG A 284 15.91 9.99 -7.71
CA ARG A 284 15.84 8.53 -7.64
C ARG A 284 17.11 7.89 -8.24
N PRO A 285 17.41 6.61 -7.92
CA PRO A 285 18.67 5.99 -8.31
C PRO A 285 18.75 5.57 -9.78
N THR A 286 17.63 5.26 -10.44
CA THR A 286 17.60 4.85 -11.85
C THR A 286 16.52 5.60 -12.63
N GLN A 287 16.59 5.57 -13.96
CA GLN A 287 15.59 6.25 -14.80
C GLN A 287 14.18 5.73 -14.54
N ASN A 288 14.03 4.43 -14.26
CA ASN A 288 12.76 3.78 -13.93
C ASN A 288 12.97 2.60 -12.99
N SER A 289 11.94 2.18 -12.27
CA SER A 289 11.96 0.98 -11.44
C SER A 289 10.53 0.58 -11.10
N LEU A 290 10.34 -0.55 -10.43
CA LEU A 290 9.03 -0.95 -9.89
C LEU A 290 8.43 0.10 -8.94
N MET A 291 9.25 0.89 -8.23
CA MET A 291 8.77 1.98 -7.37
C MET A 291 8.35 3.23 -8.16
N ARG A 292 8.50 3.24 -9.49
CA ARG A 292 8.09 4.33 -10.39
C ARG A 292 6.98 3.91 -11.36
N ALA A 293 7.06 2.70 -11.90
CA ALA A 293 6.08 2.15 -12.83
C ALA A 293 6.05 0.63 -12.75
N LEU A 294 4.87 0.04 -12.91
CA LEU A 294 4.68 -1.42 -12.93
C LEU A 294 5.35 -2.07 -14.15
N GLY A 295 5.52 -3.40 -14.09
CA GLY A 295 6.11 -4.18 -15.18
C GLY A 295 7.63 -4.03 -15.26
N ARG A 296 8.26 -3.66 -14.15
CA ARG A 296 9.70 -3.46 -13.99
C ARG A 296 10.19 -4.23 -12.77
N GLU A 297 11.49 -4.50 -12.70
CA GLU A 297 12.12 -4.96 -11.48
C GLU A 297 12.39 -3.79 -10.53
N PHE A 298 12.65 -4.10 -9.25
CA PHE A 298 13.24 -3.12 -8.35
C PHE A 298 14.61 -2.68 -8.87
N ASN A 299 14.95 -1.41 -8.68
CA ASN A 299 16.33 -0.99 -8.88
C ASN A 299 17.25 -1.60 -7.82
N LEU A 300 18.55 -1.55 -8.07
CA LEU A 300 19.58 -2.17 -7.23
C LEU A 300 19.50 -1.70 -5.77
N ILE A 301 19.20 -0.43 -5.53
CA ILE A 301 19.10 0.16 -4.19
C ILE A 301 17.88 -0.41 -3.46
N GLY A 302 16.72 -0.40 -4.13
CA GLY A 302 15.49 -0.96 -3.59
C GLY A 302 15.60 -2.45 -3.31
N LEU A 303 16.18 -3.20 -4.25
CA LEU A 303 16.39 -4.64 -4.13
C LEU A 303 17.30 -4.98 -2.95
N ASP A 304 18.44 -4.31 -2.81
CA ASP A 304 19.37 -4.55 -1.70
C ASP A 304 18.73 -4.18 -0.34
N ALA A 305 17.96 -3.10 -0.29
CA ALA A 305 17.24 -2.69 0.91
C ALA A 305 16.19 -3.72 1.33
N MET A 306 15.43 -4.25 0.38
CA MET A 306 14.45 -5.31 0.64
C MET A 306 15.13 -6.60 1.09
N LYS A 307 16.21 -7.04 0.44
CA LYS A 307 16.98 -8.22 0.88
C LYS A 307 17.46 -8.06 2.32
N ALA A 308 18.08 -6.93 2.64
CA ALA A 308 18.57 -6.65 3.99
C ALA A 308 17.43 -6.61 5.03
N ALA A 309 16.25 -6.10 4.66
CA ALA A 309 15.08 -6.13 5.53
C ALA A 309 14.57 -7.55 5.75
N ILE A 310 14.52 -8.36 4.69
CA ILE A 310 14.14 -9.77 4.76
C ILE A 310 15.08 -10.53 5.69
N GLU A 311 16.39 -10.42 5.48
CA GLU A 311 17.42 -11.08 6.30
C GLU A 311 17.40 -10.64 7.77
N ARG A 312 17.05 -9.38 8.06
CA ARG A 312 16.93 -8.90 9.45
C ARG A 312 15.81 -9.59 10.22
N LYS A 313 14.65 -9.83 9.58
CA LYS A 313 13.54 -10.53 10.23
C LYS A 313 13.69 -12.04 10.16
N ALA A 314 14.11 -12.54 9.01
CA ALA A 314 14.22 -13.95 8.68
C ALA A 314 15.68 -14.29 8.32
N PRO A 315 16.58 -14.33 9.33
CA PRO A 315 17.97 -14.64 9.08
C PRO A 315 18.09 -16.02 8.42
N PRO A 316 18.98 -16.18 7.42
CA PRO A 316 19.22 -17.48 6.82
C PRO A 316 19.62 -18.47 7.92
N ASN A 317 19.12 -19.70 7.84
CA ASN A 317 19.52 -20.77 8.74
C ASN A 317 21.06 -20.89 8.65
N ARG A 318 21.78 -20.43 9.68
CA ARG A 318 23.21 -20.67 9.78
C ARG A 318 23.36 -22.17 10.09
N PRO A 319 24.15 -22.91 9.28
CA PRO A 319 24.42 -24.31 9.57
C PRO A 319 25.08 -24.49 10.94
#